data_AF-A0A328SE54-F1
#
_entry.id   AF-A0A328SE54-F1
#
_cell.length_a   1.000
_cell.length_b   1.000
_cell.length_c   1.000
_cell.angle_alpha   90.00
_cell.angle_beta   90.00
_cell.angle_gamma   90.00
#
_symmetry.space_group_name_H-M   'P 1'
#
loop_
_entity.id
_entity.type
_entity.pdbx_description
1 polymer ?
#
loop_
_entity_poly.entity_id
_entity_poly.type
_entity_poly.pdbx_seq_one_letter_code
_entity_poly.pdbx_strand_id
1 'polypeptide(L)'
;MDVITVIIMFVLFLLAMIFVFSSALLTPYIGKKNLITVVILGLVVGIVAGAFLAAPIVEDLPDFTRTVVEESVAGTDVVELELSTNGNLTEIINNISSIEGVEKVDYNGITFKVDEPFVTDSDKERFISFLTGANSNITGIDEISNDTYYVKMSEEADPQGILDSIYYSFGQQTYIHLKYTSMQANATVKANNITKIIDAIGKNDAVVLNITGPTEDMISQINKYLPNQVNAVLISGALGVLVALAGFFVDSLFTLVNNFRKKRNTSSDRERIKRKVVPGTENRKTRSRKVNKDSIDIFDESFNESPKQTIGSNKRFKQLTEDDLKERKNKASNDIFEKKEKSKKGLSFSRFKKSSKSDKESAESNTKKSSRKNRKRQAPRVRPKRK
;
A
#
# COMPACT_ATOMS: atom_id res chain seq x y z
N MET A 1 6.53 -4.41 7.61
CA MET A 1 6.21 -5.85 7.43
C MET A 1 6.36 -6.24 5.96
N ASP A 2 6.32 -7.53 5.60
CA ASP A 2 6.36 -7.95 4.19
C ASP A 2 5.14 -7.42 3.41
N VAL A 3 5.31 -7.09 2.12
CA VAL A 3 4.28 -6.49 1.25
C VAL A 3 3.01 -7.35 1.22
N ILE A 4 3.19 -8.67 1.26
CA ILE A 4 2.10 -9.65 1.30
C ILE A 4 1.24 -9.45 2.56
N THR A 5 1.85 -9.17 3.71
CA THR A 5 1.14 -8.97 4.97
C THR A 5 0.30 -7.70 4.93
N VAL A 6 0.82 -6.61 4.36
CA VAL A 6 0.07 -5.35 4.17
C VAL A 6 -1.16 -5.58 3.28
N ILE A 7 -1.00 -6.32 2.18
CA ILE A 7 -2.11 -6.68 1.27
C ILE A 7 -3.17 -7.52 2.00
N ILE A 8 -2.75 -8.53 2.78
CA ILE A 8 -3.68 -9.39 3.55
C ILE A 8 -4.44 -8.57 4.58
N MET A 9 -3.77 -7.70 5.34
CA MET A 9 -4.38 -6.79 6.31
C MET A 9 -5.42 -5.88 5.63
N PHE A 10 -5.10 -5.35 4.43
CA PHE A 10 -6.01 -4.50 3.67
C PHE A 10 -7.27 -5.25 3.21
N VAL A 11 -7.12 -6.49 2.74
CA VAL A 11 -8.26 -7.34 2.37
C VAL A 11 -9.11 -7.69 3.59
N LEU A 12 -8.49 -8.01 4.72
CA LEU A 12 -9.19 -8.25 5.99
C LEU A 12 -9.97 -7.02 6.46
N PHE A 13 -9.39 -5.82 6.28
CA PHE A 13 -10.06 -4.56 6.61
C PHE A 13 -11.31 -4.34 5.74
N LEU A 14 -11.22 -4.60 4.43
CA LEU A 14 -12.38 -4.55 3.53
C LEU A 14 -13.45 -5.58 3.92
N LEU A 15 -13.06 -6.80 4.29
CA LEU A 15 -13.99 -7.82 4.76
C LEU A 15 -14.70 -7.39 6.05
N ALA A 16 -13.99 -6.76 6.99
CA ALA A 16 -14.59 -6.21 8.19
C ALA A 16 -15.62 -5.11 7.86
N MET A 17 -15.33 -4.22 6.90
CA MET A 17 -16.29 -3.20 6.47
C MET A 17 -17.51 -3.79 5.77
N ILE A 18 -17.33 -4.81 4.93
CA ILE A 18 -18.45 -5.56 4.31
C ILE A 18 -19.30 -6.25 5.38
N PHE A 19 -18.68 -6.80 6.42
CA PHE A 19 -19.40 -7.40 7.55
C PHE A 19 -20.24 -6.37 8.30
N VAL A 20 -19.69 -5.18 8.60
CA VAL A 20 -20.44 -4.07 9.19
C VAL A 20 -21.64 -3.70 8.31
N PHE A 21 -21.40 -3.54 7.01
CA PHE A 21 -22.46 -3.24 6.04
C PHE A 21 -23.58 -4.29 6.02
N SER A 22 -23.22 -5.58 6.03
CA SER A 22 -24.18 -6.69 6.05
C SER A 22 -24.98 -6.74 7.36
N SER A 23 -24.33 -6.49 8.50
CA SER A 23 -25.02 -6.42 9.81
C SER A 23 -26.00 -5.24 9.89
N ALA A 24 -25.64 -4.11 9.27
CA ALA A 24 -26.49 -2.93 9.17
C ALA A 24 -27.67 -3.12 8.21
N LEU A 25 -27.55 -4.01 7.23
CA LEU A 25 -28.65 -4.39 6.32
C LEU A 25 -29.72 -5.26 6.98
N LEU A 26 -29.35 -6.06 7.99
CA LEU A 26 -30.28 -6.94 8.70
C LEU A 26 -31.10 -6.21 9.78
N THR A 27 -30.61 -5.09 10.29
CA THR A 27 -31.22 -4.30 11.35
C THR A 27 -32.46 -3.43 10.97
N PRO A 28 -32.64 -2.90 9.74
CA PRO A 28 -33.82 -2.10 9.39
C PRO A 28 -35.15 -2.87 9.42
N TYR A 29 -35.15 -4.20 9.53
CA TYR A 29 -36.37 -4.97 9.79
C TYR A 29 -36.98 -4.68 11.18
N ILE A 30 -36.23 -4.06 12.09
CA ILE A 30 -36.63 -3.77 13.47
C ILE A 30 -36.49 -2.26 13.72
N GLY A 31 -37.41 -1.46 13.18
CA GLY A 31 -37.76 -0.10 13.64
C GLY A 31 -36.68 1.01 13.61
N LYS A 32 -37.13 2.26 13.41
CA LYS A 32 -36.26 3.47 13.40
C LYS A 32 -35.50 3.72 14.71
N LYS A 33 -35.89 3.06 15.81
CA LYS A 33 -35.25 3.17 17.12
C LYS A 33 -33.87 2.49 17.19
N ASN A 34 -33.57 1.60 16.25
CA ASN A 34 -32.30 0.85 16.23
C ASN A 34 -31.17 1.56 15.48
N LEU A 35 -31.40 2.73 14.90
CA LEU A 35 -30.38 3.48 14.16
C LEU A 35 -29.16 3.80 15.05
N ILE A 36 -29.40 4.22 16.29
CA ILE A 36 -28.31 4.54 17.24
C ILE A 36 -27.46 3.30 17.51
N THR A 37 -28.10 2.13 17.68
CA THR A 37 -27.41 0.85 17.89
C THR A 37 -26.55 0.47 16.68
N VAL A 38 -27.04 0.69 15.46
CA VAL A 38 -26.29 0.44 14.22
C VAL A 38 -25.07 1.38 14.11
N VAL A 39 -25.24 2.65 14.45
CA VAL A 39 -24.14 3.64 14.45
C VAL A 39 -23.07 3.26 15.48
N ILE A 40 -23.46 2.91 16.71
CA ILE A 40 -22.52 2.49 17.75
C ILE A 40 -21.80 1.20 17.35
N LEU A 41 -22.53 0.22 16.79
CA LEU A 41 -21.93 -1.03 16.30
C LEU A 41 -20.89 -0.75 15.21
N GLY A 42 -21.23 0.08 14.22
CA GLY A 42 -20.32 0.48 13.15
C GLY A 42 -19.08 1.21 13.67
N LEU A 43 -19.25 2.06 14.68
CA LEU A 43 -18.15 2.76 15.33
C LEU A 43 -17.22 1.80 16.08
N VAL A 44 -17.77 0.91 16.92
CA VAL A 44 -16.97 -0.06 17.70
C VAL A 44 -16.20 -0.99 16.78
N VAL A 45 -16.89 -1.59 15.79
CA VAL A 45 -16.22 -2.48 14.84
C VAL A 45 -15.22 -1.71 13.98
N GLY A 46 -15.52 -0.47 13.57
CA GLY A 46 -14.61 0.39 12.81
C GLY A 46 -13.35 0.78 13.58
N ILE A 47 -13.45 1.02 14.90
CA ILE A 47 -12.29 1.29 15.77
C ILE A 47 -11.47 0.01 15.96
N VAL A 48 -12.11 -1.14 16.23
CA VAL A 48 -11.41 -2.42 16.41
C VAL A 48 -10.69 -2.84 15.11
N ALA A 49 -11.39 -2.81 13.98
CA ALA A 49 -10.78 -3.06 12.67
C ALA A 49 -9.71 -2.01 12.34
N GLY A 50 -9.92 -0.77 12.76
CA GLY A 50 -8.92 0.30 12.70
C GLY A 50 -7.62 -0.03 13.40
N ALA A 51 -7.73 -0.39 14.67
CA ALA A 51 -6.59 -0.67 15.53
C ALA A 51 -5.81 -1.91 15.08
N PHE A 52 -6.51 -2.97 14.67
CA PHE A 52 -5.86 -4.24 14.33
C PHE A 52 -5.49 -4.40 12.85
N LEU A 53 -6.10 -3.65 11.94
CA LEU A 53 -5.90 -3.81 10.50
C LEU A 53 -5.42 -2.51 9.85
N ALA A 54 -6.08 -1.37 10.09
CA ALA A 54 -5.72 -0.11 9.42
C ALA A 54 -4.44 0.53 9.99
N ALA A 55 -4.24 0.50 11.31
CA ALA A 55 -3.07 1.10 11.95
C ALA A 55 -1.76 0.42 11.54
N PRO A 56 -1.65 -0.93 11.51
CA PRO A 56 -0.47 -1.60 10.96
C PRO A 56 -0.19 -1.25 9.49
N ILE A 57 -1.24 -1.11 8.66
CA ILE A 57 -1.08 -0.74 7.25
C ILE A 57 -0.50 0.66 7.10
N VAL A 58 -0.96 1.62 7.90
CA VAL A 58 -0.51 3.02 7.82
C VAL A 58 0.93 3.17 8.31
N GLU A 59 1.34 2.39 9.31
CA GLU A 59 2.72 2.33 9.78
C GLU A 59 3.67 1.74 8.72
N ASP A 60 3.24 0.71 8.00
CA ASP A 60 4.03 0.06 6.94
C ASP A 60 3.89 0.75 5.57
N LEU A 61 3.02 1.75 5.42
CA LEU A 61 2.74 2.38 4.13
C LEU A 61 3.97 3.09 3.52
N PRO A 62 4.83 3.80 4.29
CA PRO A 62 6.06 4.41 3.75
C PRO A 62 6.99 3.41 3.04
N ASP A 63 7.13 2.20 3.59
CA ASP A 63 7.98 1.15 3.00
C ASP A 63 7.34 0.55 1.74
N PHE A 64 6.01 0.38 1.76
CA PHE A 64 5.25 -0.04 0.60
C PHE A 64 5.30 1.00 -0.53
N THR A 65 5.12 2.28 -0.19
CA THR A 65 5.13 3.37 -1.16
C THR A 65 6.50 3.53 -1.77
N ARG A 66 7.59 3.38 -1.00
CA ARG A 66 8.95 3.31 -1.52
C ARG A 66 9.09 2.24 -2.61
N THR A 67 8.62 1.02 -2.36
CA THR A 67 8.68 -0.07 -3.35
C THR A 67 7.90 0.26 -4.65
N VAL A 68 6.72 0.85 -4.52
CA VAL A 68 5.87 1.22 -5.68
C VAL A 68 6.43 2.42 -6.45
N VAL A 69 6.96 3.41 -5.72
CA VAL A 69 7.59 4.61 -6.27
C VAL A 69 8.86 4.22 -7.02
N GLU A 70 9.69 3.34 -6.46
CA GLU A 70 10.88 2.81 -7.13
C GLU A 70 10.57 2.12 -8.46
N GLU A 71 9.42 1.43 -8.59
CA GLU A 71 9.02 0.82 -9.86
C GLU A 71 8.50 1.86 -10.88
N SER A 72 8.02 3.01 -10.41
CA SER A 72 7.30 4.01 -11.21
C SER A 72 8.14 5.24 -11.57
N VAL A 73 9.20 5.52 -10.82
CA VAL A 73 10.05 6.70 -11.01
C VAL A 73 11.16 6.38 -12.00
N ALA A 74 11.22 7.17 -13.07
CA ALA A 74 12.35 7.21 -13.97
C ALA A 74 13.27 8.36 -13.57
N GLY A 75 14.58 8.10 -13.51
CA GLY A 75 15.58 9.11 -13.18
C GLY A 75 16.77 8.51 -12.43
N THR A 76 17.60 9.40 -11.90
CA THR A 76 18.77 9.07 -11.08
C THR A 76 18.67 9.79 -9.74
N ASP A 77 18.96 9.07 -8.68
CA ASP A 77 19.12 9.60 -7.33
C ASP A 77 20.63 9.67 -7.00
N VAL A 78 21.01 10.59 -6.12
CA VAL A 78 22.37 10.71 -5.60
C VAL A 78 22.39 10.18 -4.17
N VAL A 79 23.22 9.16 -3.95
CA VAL A 79 23.46 8.55 -2.65
C VAL A 79 24.80 9.06 -2.13
N GLU A 80 24.76 9.80 -1.02
CA GLU A 80 25.96 10.25 -0.31
C GLU A 80 26.48 9.10 0.55
N LEU A 81 27.76 8.78 0.36
CA LEU A 81 28.44 7.64 0.96
C LEU A 81 29.64 8.11 1.79
N GLU A 82 29.82 7.51 2.94
CA GLU A 82 31.08 7.52 3.68
C GLU A 82 31.78 6.16 3.48
N LEU A 83 32.98 6.22 2.90
CA LEU A 83 33.76 5.04 2.58
C LEU A 83 34.79 4.77 3.68
N SER A 84 34.86 3.50 4.09
CA SER A 84 35.84 3.06 5.07
C SER A 84 37.25 3.15 4.53
N THR A 85 38.11 3.89 5.22
CA THR A 85 39.55 4.02 4.90
C THR A 85 40.40 2.89 5.48
N ASN A 86 39.79 1.96 6.21
CA ASN A 86 40.49 0.76 6.73
C ASN A 86 40.70 -0.32 5.66
N GLY A 87 39.92 -0.27 4.56
CA GLY A 87 40.02 -1.16 3.42
C GLY A 87 40.74 -0.52 2.23
N ASN A 88 40.74 -1.21 1.09
CA ASN A 88 41.23 -0.65 -0.16
C ASN A 88 40.15 0.23 -0.79
N LEU A 89 40.34 1.55 -0.75
CA LEU A 89 39.37 2.53 -1.25
C LEU A 89 39.07 2.34 -2.74
N THR A 90 40.09 2.04 -3.53
CA THR A 90 39.96 1.84 -4.98
C THR A 90 39.15 0.59 -5.29
N GLU A 91 39.35 -0.49 -4.53
CA GLU A 91 38.54 -1.69 -4.63
C GLU A 91 37.08 -1.43 -4.22
N ILE A 92 36.85 -0.70 -3.12
CA ILE A 92 35.50 -0.33 -2.66
C ILE A 92 34.76 0.47 -3.74
N ILE A 93 35.40 1.49 -4.32
CA ILE A 93 34.80 2.30 -5.41
C ILE A 93 34.51 1.44 -6.64
N ASN A 94 35.44 0.57 -7.03
CA ASN A 94 35.25 -0.33 -8.18
C ASN A 94 34.11 -1.33 -7.95
N ASN A 95 33.97 -1.85 -6.73
CA ASN A 95 32.88 -2.74 -6.35
C ASN A 95 31.54 -2.02 -6.38
N ILE A 96 31.47 -0.78 -5.87
CA ILE A 96 30.24 0.04 -5.90
C ILE A 96 29.85 0.41 -7.32
N SER A 97 30.79 0.89 -8.14
CA SER A 97 30.54 1.26 -9.54
C SER A 97 30.14 0.06 -10.41
N SER A 98 30.51 -1.15 -10.01
CA SER A 98 30.11 -2.39 -10.69
C SER A 98 28.71 -2.89 -10.32
N ILE A 99 28.04 -2.28 -9.33
CA ILE A 99 26.67 -2.64 -8.95
C ILE A 99 25.72 -2.27 -10.09
N GLU A 100 24.86 -3.22 -10.49
CA GLU A 100 23.85 -2.97 -11.51
C GLU A 100 22.92 -1.83 -11.07
N GLY A 101 22.88 -0.77 -11.87
CA GLY A 101 22.08 0.43 -11.58
C GLY A 101 22.87 1.61 -11.02
N VAL A 102 24.15 1.44 -10.67
CA VAL A 102 25.06 2.56 -10.40
C VAL A 102 25.59 3.10 -11.73
N GLU A 103 25.46 4.40 -11.96
CA GLU A 103 25.91 5.04 -13.20
C GLU A 103 27.28 5.72 -13.05
N LYS A 104 27.50 6.35 -11.88
CA LYS A 104 28.73 7.09 -11.60
C LYS A 104 28.99 7.10 -10.10
N VAL A 105 30.26 7.04 -9.70
CA VAL A 105 30.71 7.28 -8.33
C VAL A 105 31.69 8.44 -8.39
N ASP A 106 31.29 9.58 -7.82
CA ASP A 106 32.11 10.78 -7.72
C ASP A 106 32.73 10.87 -6.34
N TYR A 107 33.98 11.30 -6.27
CA TYR A 107 34.71 11.50 -5.02
C TYR A 107 35.67 12.66 -5.21
N ASN A 108 35.79 13.51 -4.19
CA ASN A 108 36.47 14.81 -4.33
C ASN A 108 37.72 14.93 -3.45
N GLY A 109 37.85 14.07 -2.43
CA GLY A 109 38.94 14.21 -1.46
C GLY A 109 38.81 13.28 -0.26
N ILE A 110 39.87 13.25 0.54
CA ILE A 110 39.96 12.50 1.80
C ILE A 110 40.08 13.50 2.94
N THR A 111 39.25 13.32 3.95
CA THR A 111 39.36 14.05 5.22
C THR A 111 40.27 13.28 6.15
N PHE A 112 41.20 13.96 6.81
CA PHE A 112 41.97 13.39 7.90
C PHE A 112 41.89 14.28 9.13
N LYS A 113 41.88 13.64 10.31
CA LYS A 113 41.87 14.32 11.59
C LYS A 113 43.08 13.91 12.40
N VAL A 114 43.72 14.88 13.04
CA VAL A 114 44.86 14.67 13.94
C VAL A 114 44.42 14.65 15.40
N ASP A 115 45.17 13.96 16.26
CA ASP A 115 44.87 13.90 17.69
C ASP A 115 45.18 15.22 18.41
N GLU A 116 46.21 15.91 17.95
CA GLU A 116 46.67 17.20 18.50
C GLU A 116 46.94 18.18 17.34
N PRO A 117 46.61 19.47 17.50
CA PRO A 117 46.91 20.47 16.48
C PRO A 117 48.42 20.66 16.31
N PHE A 118 48.83 21.16 15.15
CA PHE A 118 50.23 21.51 14.91
C PHE A 118 50.72 22.56 15.92
N VAL A 119 51.92 22.35 16.45
CA VAL A 119 52.52 23.22 17.48
C VAL A 119 52.79 24.62 16.93
N THR A 120 53.19 24.72 15.66
CA THR A 120 53.41 25.98 14.95
C THR A 120 52.83 25.93 13.55
N ASP A 121 52.46 27.11 13.00
CA ASP A 121 52.00 27.22 11.61
C ASP A 121 53.08 26.79 10.61
N SER A 122 54.36 27.02 10.93
CA SER A 122 55.49 26.57 10.11
C SER A 122 55.58 25.04 10.00
N ASP A 123 55.28 24.32 11.08
CA ASP A 123 55.26 22.85 11.07
C ASP A 123 54.09 22.33 10.22
N LYS A 124 52.94 23.00 10.32
CA LYS A 124 51.76 22.72 9.48
C LYS A 124 52.06 22.94 8.00
N GLU A 125 52.64 24.09 7.64
CA GLU A 125 53.00 24.41 6.25
C GLU A 125 54.03 23.44 5.68
N ARG A 126 55.03 23.05 6.50
CA ARG A 126 56.02 22.04 6.09
C ARG A 126 55.35 20.69 5.84
N PHE A 127 54.45 20.26 6.73
CA PHE A 127 53.70 19.02 6.55
C PHE A 127 52.84 19.04 5.28
N ILE A 128 52.06 20.10 5.09
CA ILE A 128 51.20 20.29 3.90
C ILE A 128 52.04 20.29 2.62
N SER A 129 53.19 20.97 2.63
CA SER A 129 54.12 21.01 1.49
C SER A 129 54.71 19.63 1.18
N PHE A 130 55.06 18.87 2.21
CA PHE A 130 55.55 17.50 2.05
C PHE A 130 54.46 16.57 1.50
N LEU A 131 53.25 16.63 2.06
CA LEU A 131 52.12 15.80 1.63
C LEU A 131 51.77 16.10 0.15
N THR A 132 51.71 17.38 -0.22
CA THR A 132 51.45 17.79 -1.62
C THR A 132 52.61 17.38 -2.54
N GLY A 133 53.85 17.41 -2.05
CA GLY A 133 55.02 16.95 -2.80
C GLY A 133 55.11 15.42 -2.95
N ALA A 134 54.52 14.66 -2.02
CA ALA A 134 54.52 13.20 -2.02
C ALA A 134 53.61 12.61 -3.10
N ASN A 135 52.57 13.34 -3.52
CA ASN A 135 51.61 12.88 -4.53
C ASN A 135 51.13 14.03 -5.42
N SER A 136 51.45 13.95 -6.71
CA SER A 136 51.11 14.97 -7.69
C SER A 136 49.60 15.10 -7.98
N ASN A 137 48.81 14.13 -7.54
CA ASN A 137 47.35 14.14 -7.73
C ASN A 137 46.63 14.89 -6.61
N ILE A 138 47.34 15.35 -5.56
CA ILE A 138 46.80 16.24 -4.54
C ILE A 138 46.79 17.66 -5.11
N THR A 139 45.59 18.22 -5.29
CA THR A 139 45.40 19.55 -5.89
C THR A 139 45.37 20.67 -4.86
N GLY A 140 45.10 20.34 -3.60
CA GLY A 140 45.10 21.28 -2.49
C GLY A 140 44.69 20.63 -1.17
N ILE A 141 44.89 21.36 -0.07
CA ILE A 141 44.49 20.92 1.26
C ILE A 141 43.77 22.10 1.93
N ASP A 142 42.52 21.88 2.34
CA ASP A 142 41.73 22.85 3.08
C ASP A 142 41.72 22.51 4.57
N GLU A 143 41.86 23.51 5.43
CA GLU A 143 41.66 23.36 6.86
C GLU A 143 40.17 23.58 7.19
N ILE A 144 39.47 22.52 7.61
CA ILE A 144 38.06 22.60 8.04
C ILE A 144 38.02 23.10 9.49
N SER A 145 38.91 22.58 10.33
CA SER A 145 39.13 22.99 11.71
C SER A 145 40.60 22.78 12.09
N ASN A 146 41.04 23.33 13.22
CA ASN A 146 42.43 23.25 13.69
C ASN A 146 43.03 21.82 13.70
N ASP A 147 42.17 20.81 13.82
CA ASP A 147 42.52 19.39 13.89
C ASP A 147 42.03 18.57 12.69
N THR A 148 41.30 19.15 11.74
CA THR A 148 40.63 18.42 10.65
C THR A 148 40.90 19.08 9.31
N TYR A 149 41.45 18.30 8.39
CA TYR A 149 41.94 18.76 7.10
C TYR A 149 41.31 17.94 5.97
N TYR A 150 41.04 18.61 4.86
CA TYR A 150 40.45 18.02 3.66
C TYR A 150 41.45 18.06 2.50
N VAL A 151 41.88 16.88 2.05
CA VAL A 151 42.81 16.73 0.93
C VAL A 151 42.01 16.61 -0.35
N LYS A 152 42.08 17.63 -1.20
CA LYS A 152 41.47 17.64 -2.53
C LYS A 152 42.28 16.80 -3.49
N MET A 153 41.59 16.03 -4.31
CA MET A 153 42.21 15.20 -5.35
C MET A 153 41.77 15.62 -6.75
N SER A 154 42.57 15.25 -7.76
CA SER A 154 42.15 15.36 -9.16
C SER A 154 41.07 14.31 -9.51
N GLU A 155 40.26 14.58 -10.54
CA GLU A 155 39.10 13.75 -10.90
C GLU A 155 39.45 12.29 -11.29
N GLU A 156 40.68 12.03 -11.74
CA GLU A 156 41.17 10.69 -12.12
C GLU A 156 42.21 10.13 -11.13
N ALA A 157 42.34 10.74 -9.95
CA ALA A 157 43.30 10.30 -8.96
C ALA A 157 42.94 8.93 -8.38
N ASP A 158 43.94 8.08 -8.15
CA ASP A 158 43.78 6.86 -7.36
C ASP A 158 43.62 7.21 -5.85
N PRO A 159 42.44 6.99 -5.25
CA PRO A 159 42.19 7.41 -3.87
C PRO A 159 43.06 6.65 -2.87
N GLN A 160 43.36 5.38 -3.15
CA GLN A 160 44.26 4.60 -2.32
C GLN A 160 45.68 5.20 -2.30
N GLY A 161 46.22 5.56 -3.46
CA GLY A 161 47.53 6.22 -3.54
C GLY A 161 47.60 7.54 -2.76
N ILE A 162 46.50 8.31 -2.69
CA ILE A 162 46.44 9.53 -1.86
C ILE A 162 46.40 9.17 -0.39
N LEU A 163 45.58 8.19 0.01
CA LEU A 163 45.50 7.72 1.39
C LEU A 163 46.88 7.21 1.89
N ASP A 164 47.58 6.44 1.06
CA ASP A 164 48.93 5.95 1.36
C ASP A 164 49.92 7.11 1.53
N SER A 165 49.77 8.19 0.75
CA SER A 165 50.60 9.39 0.85
C SER A 165 50.35 10.16 2.15
N ILE A 166 49.09 10.19 2.63
CA ILE A 166 48.73 10.75 3.93
C ILE A 166 49.42 9.94 5.04
N TYR A 167 49.26 8.62 5.06
CA TYR A 167 49.90 7.76 6.06
C TYR A 167 51.43 7.85 6.03
N TYR A 168 52.02 7.88 4.84
CA TYR A 168 53.46 8.05 4.66
C TYR A 168 53.95 9.38 5.22
N SER A 169 53.22 10.47 4.99
CA SER A 169 53.57 11.81 5.49
C SER A 169 53.56 11.87 7.01
N PHE A 170 52.55 11.28 7.65
CA PHE A 170 52.50 11.17 9.11
C PHE A 170 53.61 10.28 9.68
N GLY A 171 54.00 9.23 8.96
CA GLY A 171 55.10 8.35 9.38
C GLY A 171 56.50 8.98 9.30
N GLN A 172 56.68 10.05 8.51
CA GLN A 172 58.00 10.64 8.22
C GLN A 172 58.21 12.06 8.79
N GLN A 173 57.16 12.89 8.85
CA GLN A 173 57.33 14.34 9.08
C GLN A 173 56.83 14.85 10.42
N THR A 174 56.08 14.05 11.21
CA THR A 174 55.39 14.58 12.38
C THR A 174 55.44 13.65 13.58
N TYR A 175 55.54 14.25 14.77
CA TYR A 175 55.25 13.57 16.04
C TYR A 175 53.74 13.56 16.37
N ILE A 176 52.93 14.18 15.50
CA ILE A 176 51.48 14.24 15.61
C ILE A 176 50.91 12.95 15.03
N HIS A 177 49.98 12.36 15.75
CA HIS A 177 49.32 11.14 15.33
C HIS A 177 48.03 11.44 14.57
N LEU A 178 47.83 10.64 13.52
CA LEU A 178 46.59 10.61 12.76
C LEU A 178 45.52 9.87 13.59
N LYS A 179 44.41 10.54 13.86
CA LYS A 179 43.29 10.02 14.63
C LYS A 179 42.37 9.15 13.77
N TYR A 180 41.93 9.69 12.66
CA TYR A 180 41.15 8.96 11.65
C TYR A 180 41.28 9.61 10.28
N THR A 181 40.93 8.83 9.26
CA THR A 181 40.70 9.27 7.89
C THR A 181 39.28 8.88 7.49
N SER A 182 38.64 9.67 6.65
CA SER A 182 37.37 9.31 6.04
C SER A 182 37.29 9.87 4.62
N MET A 183 36.59 9.17 3.74
CA MET A 183 36.36 9.62 2.37
C MET A 183 34.87 9.69 2.10
N GLN A 184 34.42 10.83 1.59
CA GLN A 184 33.04 11.01 1.14
C GLN A 184 32.97 10.83 -0.37
N ALA A 185 31.97 10.08 -0.82
CA ALA A 185 31.70 9.82 -2.22
C ALA A 185 30.20 9.96 -2.51
N ASN A 186 29.87 10.35 -3.74
CA ASN A 186 28.50 10.47 -4.23
C ASN A 186 28.27 9.44 -5.33
N ALA A 187 27.42 8.46 -5.07
CA ALA A 187 27.00 7.49 -6.08
C ALA A 187 25.73 8.00 -6.78
N THR A 188 25.81 8.25 -8.08
CA THR A 188 24.63 8.46 -8.93
C THR A 188 24.08 7.10 -9.31
N VAL A 189 22.86 6.81 -8.85
CA VAL A 189 22.22 5.50 -8.99
C VAL A 189 20.86 5.67 -9.66
N LYS A 190 20.42 4.65 -10.39
CA LYS A 190 19.08 4.67 -10.97
C LYS A 190 18.04 4.61 -9.86
N ALA A 191 17.02 5.47 -10.00
CA ALA A 191 15.88 5.51 -9.10
C ALA A 191 15.13 4.15 -9.06
N ASN A 192 15.19 3.39 -10.15
CA ASN A 192 14.54 2.08 -10.22
C ASN A 192 15.32 1.00 -9.47
N ASN A 193 14.84 0.64 -8.28
CA ASN A 193 15.45 -0.28 -7.30
C ASN A 193 16.57 0.33 -6.43
N ILE A 194 16.49 1.62 -6.09
CA ILE A 194 17.48 2.26 -5.22
C ILE A 194 17.71 1.49 -3.90
N THR A 195 16.67 0.91 -3.29
CA THR A 195 16.82 0.14 -2.05
C THR A 195 17.74 -1.08 -2.21
N LYS A 196 17.65 -1.80 -3.34
CA LYS A 196 18.56 -2.93 -3.61
C LYS A 196 19.99 -2.48 -3.84
N ILE A 197 20.16 -1.33 -4.48
CA ILE A 197 21.48 -0.73 -4.74
C ILE A 197 22.10 -0.31 -3.40
N ILE A 198 21.35 0.36 -2.53
CA ILE A 198 21.77 0.72 -1.16
C ILE A 198 22.18 -0.52 -0.36
N ASP A 199 21.38 -1.58 -0.38
CA ASP A 199 21.68 -2.83 0.32
C ASP A 199 22.96 -3.51 -0.22
N ALA A 200 23.26 -3.34 -1.51
CA ALA A 200 24.48 -3.83 -2.12
C ALA A 200 25.69 -2.95 -1.77
N ILE A 201 25.53 -1.63 -1.73
CA ILE A 201 26.56 -0.68 -1.31
C ILE A 201 26.95 -0.96 0.15
N GLY A 202 25.98 -1.16 1.03
CA GLY A 202 26.23 -1.44 2.46
C GLY A 202 27.01 -2.74 2.73
N LYS A 203 27.10 -3.65 1.75
CA LYS A 203 27.91 -4.88 1.84
C LYS A 203 29.37 -4.67 1.45
N ASN A 204 29.71 -3.52 0.86
CA ASN A 204 31.05 -3.18 0.36
C ASN A 204 31.76 -2.16 1.27
N ASP A 205 31.55 -2.23 2.60
CA ASP A 205 32.17 -1.34 3.60
C ASP A 205 31.95 0.17 3.36
N ALA A 206 30.79 0.51 2.81
CA ALA A 206 30.32 1.87 2.61
C ALA A 206 29.07 2.14 3.45
N VAL A 207 29.03 3.30 4.11
CA VAL A 207 27.90 3.75 4.90
C VAL A 207 27.12 4.80 4.12
N VAL A 208 25.81 4.60 3.98
CA VAL A 208 24.94 5.60 3.35
C VAL A 208 24.63 6.70 4.35
N LEU A 209 25.00 7.93 4.02
CA LEU A 209 24.74 9.12 4.85
C LEU A 209 23.38 9.74 4.52
N ASN A 210 23.13 9.93 3.22
CA ASN A 210 21.95 10.63 2.73
C ASN A 210 21.58 10.17 1.32
N ILE A 211 20.32 10.35 0.94
CA ILE A 211 19.79 10.03 -0.38
C ILE A 211 19.00 11.24 -0.86
N THR A 212 19.36 11.77 -2.03
CA THR A 212 18.68 12.92 -2.62
C THR A 212 18.25 12.59 -4.05
N GLY A 213 17.01 12.89 -4.40
CA GLY A 213 16.51 12.68 -5.76
C GLY A 213 14.99 12.47 -5.84
N PRO A 214 14.47 12.25 -7.06
CA PRO A 214 13.04 12.14 -7.33
C PRO A 214 12.33 11.05 -6.51
N THR A 215 13.01 9.95 -6.17
CA THR A 215 12.42 8.88 -5.36
C THR A 215 12.13 9.37 -3.94
N GLU A 216 13.10 10.02 -3.30
CA GLU A 216 12.96 10.52 -1.94
C GLU A 216 11.98 11.69 -1.87
N ASP A 217 11.94 12.55 -2.91
CA ASP A 217 10.95 13.63 -3.02
C ASP A 217 9.52 13.09 -3.06
N MET A 218 9.26 12.03 -3.83
CA MET A 218 7.95 11.40 -3.88
C MET A 218 7.59 10.71 -2.55
N ILE A 219 8.54 10.02 -1.92
CA ILE A 219 8.32 9.38 -0.61
C ILE A 219 8.00 10.43 0.45
N SER A 220 8.75 11.52 0.49
CA SER A 220 8.52 12.65 1.41
C SER A 220 7.14 13.29 1.20
N GLN A 221 6.72 13.47 -0.05
CA GLN A 221 5.37 13.94 -0.36
C GLN A 221 4.29 12.98 0.14
N ILE A 222 4.45 11.67 -0.10
CA ILE A 222 3.48 10.67 0.37
C ILE A 222 3.42 10.67 1.90
N ASN A 223 4.57 10.63 2.57
CA ASN A 223 4.66 10.61 4.03
C ASN A 223 4.00 11.82 4.69
N LYS A 224 4.04 12.99 4.05
CA LYS A 224 3.37 14.20 4.55
C LYS A 224 1.84 14.06 4.63
N TYR A 225 1.22 13.23 3.80
CA TYR A 225 -0.22 13.03 3.77
C TYR A 225 -0.68 11.80 4.56
N LEU A 226 0.24 11.02 5.13
CA LEU A 226 -0.13 9.86 5.93
C LEU A 226 -0.68 10.28 7.30
N PRO A 227 -1.89 9.81 7.67
CA PRO A 227 -2.42 10.07 9.00
C PRO A 227 -1.57 9.34 10.05
N ASN A 228 -1.37 9.94 11.22
CA ASN A 228 -0.76 9.25 12.35
C ASN A 228 -1.62 8.03 12.75
N GLN A 229 -1.04 7.01 13.40
CA GLN A 229 -1.71 5.76 13.80
C GLN A 229 -3.05 6.01 14.53
N VAL A 230 -3.06 6.95 15.48
CA VAL A 230 -4.29 7.33 16.21
C VAL A 230 -5.33 7.92 15.27
N ASN A 231 -4.91 8.76 14.32
CA ASN A 231 -5.80 9.34 13.33
C ASN A 231 -6.32 8.28 12.36
N ALA A 232 -5.51 7.28 12.00
CA ALA A 232 -5.95 6.15 11.18
C ALA A 232 -7.09 5.36 11.86
N VAL A 233 -6.97 5.09 13.16
CA VAL A 233 -8.02 4.42 13.95
C VAL A 233 -9.28 5.27 14.08
N LEU A 234 -9.14 6.58 14.27
CA LEU A 234 -10.28 7.50 14.34
C LEU A 234 -11.01 7.59 12.99
N ILE A 235 -10.25 7.73 11.89
CA ILE A 235 -10.79 7.77 10.53
C ILE A 235 -11.48 6.45 10.21
N SER A 236 -10.91 5.29 10.57
CA SER A 236 -11.56 4.00 10.33
C SER A 236 -12.83 3.82 11.16
N GLY A 237 -12.88 4.36 12.39
CA GLY A 237 -14.09 4.41 13.20
C GLY A 237 -15.20 5.23 12.52
N ALA A 238 -14.86 6.43 12.03
CA ALA A 238 -15.78 7.27 11.26
C ALA A 238 -16.24 6.59 9.96
N LEU A 239 -15.33 5.89 9.28
CA LEU A 239 -15.63 5.14 8.06
C LEU A 239 -16.55 3.96 8.35
N GLY A 240 -16.37 3.28 9.49
CA GLY A 240 -17.28 2.25 9.98
C GLY A 240 -18.71 2.78 10.22
N VAL A 241 -18.84 3.99 10.79
CA VAL A 241 -20.15 4.66 10.93
C VAL A 241 -20.78 4.96 9.57
N LEU A 242 -20.00 5.49 8.62
CA LEU A 242 -20.50 5.78 7.27
C LEU A 242 -20.97 4.51 6.55
N VAL A 243 -20.21 3.42 6.66
CA VAL A 243 -20.56 2.12 6.08
C VAL A 243 -21.81 1.54 6.74
N ALA A 244 -21.94 1.66 8.06
CA ALA A 244 -23.13 1.22 8.78
C ALA A 244 -24.38 2.03 8.39
N LEU A 245 -24.25 3.36 8.26
CA LEU A 245 -25.34 4.21 7.77
C LEU A 245 -25.72 3.87 6.33
N ALA A 246 -24.73 3.64 5.47
CA ALA A 246 -24.97 3.22 4.09
C ALA A 246 -25.74 1.90 4.05
N GLY A 247 -25.37 0.92 4.90
CA GLY A 247 -26.07 -0.36 5.07
C GLY A 247 -27.51 -0.21 5.57
N PHE A 248 -27.73 0.67 6.56
CA PHE A 248 -29.07 0.90 7.10
C PHE A 248 -30.02 1.56 6.09
N PHE A 249 -29.50 2.47 5.25
CA PHE A 249 -30.29 3.22 4.27
C PHE A 249 -30.24 2.63 2.86
N VAL A 250 -29.84 1.37 2.69
CA VAL A 250 -29.68 0.77 1.36
C VAL A 250 -30.94 0.88 0.50
N ASP A 251 -32.13 0.66 1.06
CA ASP A 251 -33.40 0.80 0.31
C ASP A 251 -33.68 2.26 -0.12
N SER A 252 -33.33 3.23 0.73
CA SER A 252 -33.43 4.67 0.42
C SER A 252 -32.41 5.07 -0.64
N LEU A 253 -31.19 4.55 -0.56
CA LEU A 253 -30.12 4.75 -1.53
C LEU A 253 -30.47 4.15 -2.90
N PHE A 254 -30.98 2.92 -2.94
CA PHE A 254 -31.40 2.29 -4.20
C PHE A 254 -32.59 3.00 -4.83
N THR A 255 -33.57 3.45 -4.05
CA THR A 255 -34.69 4.24 -4.57
C THR A 255 -34.22 5.61 -5.08
N LEU A 256 -33.29 6.26 -4.38
CA LEU A 256 -32.69 7.52 -4.82
C LEU A 256 -31.89 7.34 -6.12
N VAL A 257 -30.99 6.36 -6.20
CA VAL A 257 -30.22 6.04 -7.41
C VAL A 257 -31.13 5.63 -8.58
N ASN A 258 -32.18 4.84 -8.32
CA ASN A 258 -33.17 4.48 -9.34
C ASN A 258 -34.00 5.68 -9.80
N ASN A 259 -34.32 6.63 -8.93
CA ASN A 259 -35.01 7.86 -9.29
C ASN A 259 -34.12 8.80 -10.10
N PHE A 260 -32.82 8.88 -9.77
CA PHE A 260 -31.83 9.61 -10.56
C PHE A 260 -31.60 8.97 -11.94
N ARG A 261 -31.50 7.64 -12.01
CA ARG A 261 -31.43 6.90 -13.29
C ARG A 261 -32.70 7.05 -14.12
N LYS A 262 -33.88 6.96 -13.51
CA LYS A 262 -35.17 7.18 -14.20
C LYS A 262 -35.27 8.61 -14.74
N LYS A 263 -34.89 9.64 -13.97
CA LYS A 263 -34.85 11.03 -14.47
C LYS A 263 -33.92 11.22 -15.67
N ARG A 264 -32.79 10.53 -15.71
CA ARG A 264 -31.87 10.53 -16.88
C ARG A 264 -32.47 9.82 -18.11
N ASN A 265 -33.25 8.76 -17.90
CA ASN A 265 -33.87 8.01 -19.01
C ASN A 265 -35.22 8.58 -19.46
N THR A 266 -35.88 9.43 -18.67
CA THR A 266 -37.19 10.01 -19.03
C THR A 266 -37.12 11.25 -19.91
N SER A 267 -35.96 11.85 -20.16
CA SER A 267 -35.84 13.07 -20.98
C SER A 267 -35.55 12.83 -22.48
N SER A 268 -35.26 11.60 -22.92
CA SER A 268 -34.95 11.35 -24.35
C SER A 268 -36.13 10.83 -25.16
N ASP A 269 -36.90 9.86 -24.65
CA ASP A 269 -37.71 9.04 -25.56
C ASP A 269 -39.22 9.28 -25.44
N ARG A 270 -39.73 9.67 -24.26
CA ARG A 270 -41.16 9.96 -24.09
C ARG A 270 -41.60 11.29 -24.70
N GLU A 271 -40.70 12.26 -24.83
CA GLU A 271 -40.98 13.51 -25.55
C GLU A 271 -40.90 13.38 -27.07
N ARG A 272 -40.09 12.44 -27.58
CA ARG A 272 -40.02 12.15 -29.03
C ARG A 272 -41.26 11.42 -29.55
N ILE A 273 -41.92 10.62 -28.71
CA ILE A 273 -43.13 9.88 -29.11
C ILE A 273 -44.39 10.77 -29.14
N LYS A 274 -44.41 11.88 -28.37
CA LYS A 274 -45.55 12.83 -28.39
C LYS A 274 -45.44 13.95 -29.43
N ARG A 275 -44.31 14.06 -30.15
CA ARG A 275 -44.15 14.99 -31.29
C ARG A 275 -44.04 14.23 -32.61
N LYS A 276 -45.03 13.40 -32.92
CA LYS A 276 -45.42 13.14 -34.32
C LYS A 276 -46.74 13.84 -34.55
N VAL A 277 -46.68 15.16 -34.61
CA VAL A 277 -47.75 15.96 -35.22
C VAL A 277 -47.58 15.79 -36.73
N VAL A 278 -48.68 15.50 -37.42
CA VAL A 278 -48.73 15.32 -38.88
C VAL A 278 -48.15 16.57 -39.56
N PRO A 279 -47.23 16.44 -40.53
CA PRO A 279 -46.73 17.60 -41.27
C PRO A 279 -47.86 18.17 -42.12
N GLY A 280 -48.26 19.43 -41.86
CA GLY A 280 -49.28 20.12 -42.67
C GLY A 280 -50.12 21.19 -41.98
N THR A 281 -50.01 21.41 -40.67
CA THR A 281 -50.82 22.43 -39.97
C THR A 281 -49.95 23.46 -39.25
N GLU A 282 -49.06 24.13 -39.98
CA GLU A 282 -48.38 25.33 -39.50
C GLU A 282 -48.93 26.55 -40.24
N ASN A 283 -50.15 26.97 -39.88
CA ASN A 283 -50.63 28.32 -40.16
C ASN A 283 -51.85 28.63 -39.32
N ARG A 284 -51.63 29.00 -38.05
CA ARG A 284 -52.57 29.88 -37.36
C ARG A 284 -51.86 30.70 -36.31
N LYS A 285 -51.55 31.96 -36.68
CA LYS A 285 -51.27 33.03 -35.73
C LYS A 285 -52.51 33.24 -34.87
N THR A 286 -52.51 32.77 -33.63
CA THR A 286 -53.50 33.19 -32.63
C THR A 286 -52.93 34.34 -31.82
N ARG A 287 -53.44 35.52 -32.18
CA ARG A 287 -53.32 36.77 -31.42
C ARG A 287 -53.83 36.57 -30.00
N SER A 288 -53.12 37.21 -29.07
CA SER A 288 -53.48 37.46 -27.69
C SER A 288 -54.95 37.86 -27.50
N ARG A 289 -55.63 37.22 -26.55
CA ARG A 289 -56.77 37.83 -25.83
C ARG A 289 -56.69 37.50 -24.34
N LYS A 290 -56.32 38.53 -23.57
CA LYS A 290 -56.72 38.73 -22.18
C LYS A 290 -58.24 38.55 -22.09
N VAL A 291 -58.71 37.70 -21.19
CA VAL A 291 -60.06 37.80 -20.61
C VAL A 291 -59.97 37.44 -19.13
N ASN A 292 -60.28 38.43 -18.30
CA ASN A 292 -60.58 38.31 -16.89
C ASN A 292 -62.02 37.79 -16.72
N LYS A 293 -62.21 37.07 -15.61
CA LYS A 293 -63.37 37.01 -14.70
C LYS A 293 -64.81 37.01 -15.22
N ASP A 294 -65.57 36.16 -14.53
CA ASP A 294 -67.02 36.09 -14.41
C ASP A 294 -67.72 35.26 -15.50
N SER A 295 -68.08 34.02 -15.16
CA SER A 295 -69.44 33.73 -14.67
C SER A 295 -69.90 32.28 -14.93
N ILE A 296 -70.70 31.81 -13.96
CA ILE A 296 -71.72 30.75 -14.00
C ILE A 296 -71.26 29.30 -13.75
N ASP A 297 -71.42 28.95 -12.47
CA ASP A 297 -71.81 27.64 -11.94
C ASP A 297 -72.86 26.95 -12.80
N ILE A 298 -72.54 25.73 -13.26
CA ILE A 298 -73.54 24.76 -13.76
C ILE A 298 -73.09 23.36 -13.36
N PHE A 299 -72.78 23.11 -12.08
CA PHE A 299 -72.84 21.76 -11.50
C PHE A 299 -73.09 21.88 -10.00
N ASP A 300 -74.38 22.07 -9.69
CA ASP A 300 -74.99 21.97 -8.37
C ASP A 300 -74.71 20.63 -7.68
N GLU A 301 -74.66 20.72 -6.36
CA GLU A 301 -74.42 19.71 -5.31
C GLU A 301 -75.45 18.56 -5.24
N SER A 302 -75.90 18.04 -6.38
CA SER A 302 -76.92 16.98 -6.47
C SER A 302 -76.37 15.57 -6.74
N PHE A 303 -75.10 15.32 -6.43
CA PHE A 303 -74.49 13.98 -6.54
C PHE A 303 -74.28 13.25 -5.21
N ASN A 304 -74.84 13.77 -4.11
CA ASN A 304 -74.73 13.16 -2.79
C ASN A 304 -75.88 12.21 -2.40
N GLU A 305 -76.77 11.85 -3.33
CA GLU A 305 -77.79 10.82 -3.11
C GLU A 305 -77.71 9.72 -4.18
N SER A 306 -76.77 8.79 -3.98
CA SER A 306 -76.90 7.45 -4.56
C SER A 306 -76.48 6.37 -3.55
N PRO A 307 -77.31 5.33 -3.34
CA PRO A 307 -77.11 4.35 -2.29
C PRO A 307 -75.91 3.44 -2.55
N LYS A 308 -75.14 3.19 -1.48
CA LYS A 308 -73.94 2.35 -1.43
C LYS A 308 -74.13 1.02 -2.18
N GLN A 309 -73.47 0.88 -3.32
CA GLN A 309 -73.39 -0.40 -4.03
C GLN A 309 -72.46 -1.37 -3.26
N THR A 310 -73.06 -2.42 -2.70
CA THR A 310 -72.38 -3.58 -2.10
C THR A 310 -71.89 -4.51 -3.21
N ILE A 311 -70.63 -4.33 -3.61
CA ILE A 311 -69.96 -5.25 -4.54
C ILE A 311 -69.41 -6.45 -3.76
N GLY A 312 -69.94 -7.64 -4.07
CA GLY A 312 -69.13 -8.87 -4.07
C GLY A 312 -69.20 -9.75 -2.83
N SER A 313 -70.32 -10.47 -2.68
CA SER A 313 -70.43 -11.67 -1.84
C SER A 313 -69.51 -12.80 -2.33
N ASN A 314 -68.32 -12.94 -1.76
CA ASN A 314 -67.48 -14.12 -1.95
C ASN A 314 -67.86 -15.23 -0.96
N LYS A 315 -68.83 -16.06 -1.36
CA LYS A 315 -69.20 -17.31 -0.69
C LYS A 315 -68.11 -18.40 -0.87
N ARG A 316 -66.90 -18.22 -0.34
CA ARG A 316 -65.89 -19.30 -0.13
C ARG A 316 -64.86 -18.96 0.95
N PHE A 317 -65.29 -18.49 2.12
CA PHE A 317 -64.46 -18.53 3.32
C PHE A 317 -65.09 -19.50 4.32
N LYS A 318 -64.47 -20.67 4.50
CA LYS A 318 -64.69 -21.49 5.70
C LYS A 318 -63.98 -20.77 6.85
N GLN A 319 -64.72 -20.34 7.86
CA GLN A 319 -64.16 -20.01 9.16
C GLN A 319 -63.64 -21.31 9.79
N LEU A 320 -62.36 -21.35 10.13
CA LEU A 320 -61.75 -22.43 10.90
C LEU A 320 -62.31 -22.37 12.33
N THR A 321 -63.02 -23.42 12.74
CA THR A 321 -63.49 -23.62 14.12
C THR A 321 -62.41 -24.30 14.97
N GLU A 322 -62.43 -24.09 16.28
CA GLU A 322 -61.41 -24.59 17.24
C GLU A 322 -61.23 -26.12 17.23
N ASP A 323 -62.18 -26.87 16.66
CA ASP A 323 -62.10 -28.32 16.51
C ASP A 323 -61.18 -28.77 15.36
N ASP A 324 -60.95 -27.93 14.33
CA ASP A 324 -60.00 -28.21 13.23
C ASP A 324 -58.53 -28.08 13.68
N LEU A 325 -58.26 -27.49 14.85
CA LEU A 325 -56.93 -27.34 15.43
C LEU A 325 -56.52 -28.50 16.35
N LYS A 326 -57.45 -29.40 16.72
CA LYS A 326 -57.18 -30.51 17.65
C LYS A 326 -56.78 -31.82 16.96
N GLU A 327 -57.08 -32.00 15.66
CA GLU A 327 -56.75 -33.23 14.93
C GLU A 327 -55.27 -33.34 14.49
N ARG A 328 -54.49 -32.25 14.53
CA ARG A 328 -53.07 -32.28 14.12
C ARG A 328 -52.05 -32.54 15.24
N LYS A 329 -52.48 -32.67 16.50
CA LYS A 329 -51.55 -32.89 17.63
C LYS A 329 -51.31 -34.34 18.04
N ASN A 330 -52.07 -35.31 17.51
CA ASN A 330 -52.01 -36.71 17.99
C ASN A 330 -51.27 -37.71 17.08
N LYS A 331 -50.40 -37.25 16.17
CA LYS A 331 -49.64 -38.15 15.25
C LYS A 331 -48.12 -37.99 15.24
N ALA A 332 -47.51 -37.27 16.19
CA ALA A 332 -46.06 -37.06 16.23
C ALA A 332 -45.44 -37.16 17.62
N SER A 333 -45.98 -38.01 18.49
CA SER A 333 -45.39 -38.31 19.79
C SER A 333 -45.73 -39.74 20.21
N ASN A 334 -45.01 -40.69 19.64
CA ASN A 334 -44.72 -42.01 20.20
C ASN A 334 -43.69 -42.65 19.27
N ASP A 335 -42.43 -42.66 19.71
CA ASP A 335 -41.42 -43.69 19.45
C ASP A 335 -40.03 -43.12 19.75
N ILE A 336 -39.73 -43.00 21.04
CA ILE A 336 -38.37 -42.95 21.55
C ILE A 336 -38.28 -44.02 22.67
N PHE A 337 -37.28 -44.89 22.53
CA PHE A 337 -36.77 -45.92 23.45
C PHE A 337 -37.33 -47.35 23.34
N GLU A 338 -36.59 -48.21 22.63
CA GLU A 338 -35.91 -49.34 23.26
C GLU A 338 -34.70 -49.87 22.46
N LYS A 339 -33.73 -50.42 23.20
CA LYS A 339 -32.35 -50.80 22.83
C LYS A 339 -32.27 -52.14 22.07
N LYS A 340 -31.26 -52.33 21.20
CA LYS A 340 -30.02 -53.15 21.40
C LYS A 340 -29.32 -53.58 20.07
N GLU A 341 -28.03 -53.26 20.02
CA GLU A 341 -26.86 -54.08 19.61
C GLU A 341 -26.63 -54.67 18.19
N LYS A 342 -25.38 -54.45 17.74
CA LYS A 342 -24.46 -55.24 16.86
C LYS A 342 -24.57 -55.11 15.34
N SER A 343 -23.60 -54.42 14.70
CA SER A 343 -22.33 -55.03 14.25
C SER A 343 -21.51 -54.16 13.26
N LYS A 344 -20.22 -53.99 13.60
CA LYS A 344 -18.97 -53.95 12.79
C LYS A 344 -18.97 -53.47 11.31
N LYS A 345 -18.20 -52.41 11.08
CA LYS A 345 -17.03 -52.24 10.15
C LYS A 345 -16.83 -50.72 9.99
N GLY A 346 -15.73 -50.06 10.35
CA GLY A 346 -14.33 -50.46 10.38
C GLY A 346 -13.61 -49.76 9.23
N LEU A 347 -13.03 -48.59 9.48
CA LEU A 347 -11.88 -48.05 8.76
C LEU A 347 -11.23 -46.94 9.60
N SER A 348 -10.07 -47.30 10.15
CA SER A 348 -9.16 -46.48 10.93
C SER A 348 -7.78 -46.48 10.27
N PHE A 349 -6.93 -45.58 10.76
CA PHE A 349 -5.48 -45.42 10.55
C PHE A 349 -5.09 -44.50 9.38
N SER A 350 -4.12 -43.59 9.53
CA SER A 350 -2.97 -43.59 10.45
C SER A 350 -2.43 -42.19 10.77
N ARG A 351 -2.17 -41.93 12.06
CA ARG A 351 -1.06 -41.10 12.56
C ARG A 351 0.15 -42.01 12.77
N PHE A 352 1.34 -41.60 12.32
CA PHE A 352 2.67 -42.09 12.73
C PHE A 352 3.69 -41.05 12.22
N LYS A 353 4.81 -40.69 12.85
CA LYS A 353 5.30 -40.71 14.25
C LYS A 353 6.53 -39.78 14.23
N LYS A 354 6.73 -39.05 15.32
CA LYS A 354 8.03 -38.52 15.75
C LYS A 354 8.95 -39.70 16.09
N SER A 355 10.24 -39.60 15.76
CA SER A 355 11.32 -40.32 16.43
C SER A 355 12.51 -39.39 16.67
N SER A 356 12.94 -39.37 17.92
CA SER A 356 14.21 -38.89 18.44
C SER A 356 15.36 -39.83 18.06
N LYS A 357 16.58 -39.32 17.87
CA LYS A 357 17.77 -39.51 18.74
C LYS A 357 19.05 -38.96 18.10
N SER A 358 20.04 -38.82 18.97
CA SER A 358 21.25 -38.03 18.96
C SER A 358 22.49 -38.70 18.35
N ASP A 359 23.52 -37.86 18.22
CA ASP A 359 24.98 -38.12 18.33
C ASP A 359 25.80 -38.52 17.09
N LYS A 360 26.78 -37.63 16.81
CA LYS A 360 28.23 -37.84 16.57
C LYS A 360 28.82 -37.12 15.36
N GLU A 361 29.79 -36.28 15.70
CA GLU A 361 30.93 -35.82 14.91
C GLU A 361 31.62 -36.96 14.15
N SER A 362 32.12 -36.67 12.95
CA SER A 362 33.50 -36.97 12.53
C SER A 362 33.80 -36.32 11.18
N ALA A 363 35.06 -35.95 11.06
CA ALA A 363 35.66 -35.12 10.05
C ALA A 363 36.00 -35.85 8.73
N GLU A 364 36.49 -35.03 7.80
CA GLU A 364 37.48 -35.33 6.75
C GLU A 364 37.09 -36.06 5.46
N SER A 365 37.06 -35.21 4.42
CA SER A 365 37.99 -35.24 3.29
C SER A 365 37.72 -36.16 2.09
N ASN A 366 37.85 -35.49 0.95
CA ASN A 366 38.47 -35.93 -0.30
C ASN A 366 37.75 -36.86 -1.27
N THR A 367 37.42 -36.21 -2.40
CA THR A 367 37.86 -36.51 -3.76
C THR A 367 36.89 -37.15 -4.76
N LYS A 368 36.87 -36.44 -5.90
CA LYS A 368 36.77 -36.90 -7.31
C LYS A 368 35.39 -37.05 -7.94
N LYS A 369 35.22 -36.15 -8.93
CA LYS A 369 34.77 -36.39 -10.32
C LYS A 369 33.36 -36.95 -10.49
N SER A 370 32.49 -36.18 -11.15
CA SER A 370 32.33 -36.33 -12.61
C SER A 370 31.36 -35.33 -13.23
N SER A 371 31.73 -34.95 -14.45
CA SER A 371 30.94 -34.37 -15.54
C SER A 371 29.42 -34.63 -15.56
N ARG A 372 28.62 -33.64 -15.98
CA ARG A 372 27.96 -33.63 -17.30
C ARG A 372 26.91 -32.51 -17.48
N LYS A 373 27.04 -31.86 -18.64
CA LYS A 373 25.98 -31.48 -19.61
C LYS A 373 25.11 -30.25 -19.33
N ASN A 374 25.53 -29.18 -20.00
CA ASN A 374 24.72 -28.26 -20.79
C ASN A 374 23.41 -28.88 -21.32
N ARG A 375 22.27 -28.26 -20.98
CA ARG A 375 21.03 -28.34 -21.75
C ARG A 375 20.50 -26.93 -22.00
N LYS A 376 20.76 -26.42 -23.21
CA LYS A 376 20.03 -25.31 -23.82
C LYS A 376 18.54 -25.65 -23.84
N ARG A 377 17.70 -24.83 -23.21
CA ARG A 377 16.24 -24.89 -23.35
C ARG A 377 15.85 -24.19 -24.66
N GLN A 378 15.28 -24.93 -25.60
CA GLN A 378 14.62 -24.38 -26.78
C GLN A 378 13.23 -23.88 -26.39
N ALA A 379 12.88 -22.65 -26.80
CA ALA A 379 11.55 -22.08 -26.66
C ALA A 379 10.59 -22.64 -27.73
N PRO A 380 9.30 -22.84 -27.42
CA PRO A 380 8.32 -23.30 -28.40
C PRO A 380 7.84 -22.15 -29.29
N ARG A 381 7.87 -22.36 -30.61
CA ARG A 381 7.30 -21.44 -31.62
C ARG A 381 5.78 -21.54 -31.63
N VAL A 382 5.10 -20.44 -31.32
CA VAL A 382 3.64 -20.26 -31.54
C VAL A 382 3.41 -19.80 -32.98
N ARG A 383 2.59 -20.53 -33.74
CA ARG A 383 2.08 -20.10 -35.07
C ARG A 383 0.78 -19.30 -34.89
N PRO A 384 0.58 -18.19 -35.64
CA PRO A 384 -0.69 -17.46 -35.61
C PRO A 384 -1.75 -18.18 -36.46
N LYS A 385 -2.99 -18.21 -35.96
CA LYS A 385 -4.17 -18.61 -36.74
C LYS A 385 -4.49 -17.49 -37.74
N ARG A 386 -4.68 -17.87 -39.02
CA ARG A 386 -5.19 -16.98 -40.07
C ARG A 386 -6.69 -16.70 -39.87
N LYS A 387 -7.07 -15.51 -40.32
CA LYS A 387 -8.39 -14.86 -40.27
C LYS A 387 -9.53 -15.73 -40.78
#